data_AF-A0A1D8MTZ5-F1
#
_entry.id   AF-A0A1D8MTZ5-F1
#
_cell.length_a   1.000
_cell.length_b   1.000
_cell.length_c   1.000
_cell.angle_alpha   90.00
_cell.angle_beta   90.00
_cell.angle_gamma   90.00
#
_symmetry.space_group_name_H-M   'P 1'
#
loop_
_entity.id
_entity.type
_entity.pdbx_description
1 polymer ?
#
loop_
_entity_poly.entity_id
_entity_poly.type
_entity_poly.pdbx_seq_one_letter_code
_entity_poly.pdbx_strand_id
1 'polypeptide(L)' 'MEKTLLEFEKRMSTDEISGYLRNVADKLENGEKLELESGDQKVQLETDRDAEFEVEVERDEEDGEESLELEIE' A
#
# COMPACT_ATOMS: atom_id res chain seq x y z
N MET A 1 -16.43 10.67 -4.09
CA MET A 1 -15.32 11.57 -3.72
C MET A 1 -14.54 10.81 -2.68
N GLU A 2 -13.32 10.43 -3.03
CA GLU A 2 -12.39 9.77 -2.13
C GLU A 2 -11.66 10.81 -1.28
N LYS A 3 -11.10 10.39 -0.14
CA LYS A 3 -10.26 11.23 0.70
C LYS A 3 -9.04 10.44 1.14
N THR A 4 -7.88 10.82 0.62
CA THR A 4 -6.58 10.31 1.05
C THR A 4 -6.33 10.65 2.52
N LEU A 5 -6.05 9.63 3.34
CA LEU A 5 -5.74 9.78 4.77
C LEU A 5 -4.24 9.78 5.06
N LEU A 6 -3.46 9.07 4.23
CA LEU A 6 -2.01 8.96 4.30
C LEU A 6 -1.47 8.71 2.89
N GLU A 7 -0.42 9.43 2.54
CA GLU A 7 0.31 9.29 1.28
C GLU A 7 1.78 9.56 1.58
N PHE A 8 2.69 8.83 0.95
CA PHE A 8 4.09 9.19 0.96
C PHE A 8 4.78 8.75 -0.33
N GLU A 9 5.73 9.56 -0.78
CA GLU A 9 6.64 9.24 -1.86
C GLU A 9 8.06 9.25 -1.30
N LYS A 10 8.76 8.10 -1.38
CA LYS A 10 10.17 8.01 -0.97
C LYS A 10 10.90 7.00 -1.85
N ARG A 11 12.16 7.33 -2.16
CA ARG A 11 13.07 6.38 -2.78
C ARG A 11 13.46 5.31 -1.76
N MET A 12 13.03 4.08 -2.01
CA MET A 12 13.32 2.90 -1.19
C MET A 12 14.03 1.84 -2.03
N SER A 13 14.87 1.03 -1.41
CA SER A 13 15.36 -0.20 -2.02
C SER A 13 14.25 -1.25 -2.12
N THR A 14 14.39 -2.20 -3.03
CA THR A 14 13.45 -3.31 -3.19
C THR A 14 13.33 -4.18 -1.93
N ASP A 15 14.40 -4.25 -1.13
CA ASP A 15 14.40 -4.97 0.14
C ASP A 15 13.53 -4.27 1.19
N GLU A 16 13.61 -2.93 1.27
CA GLU A 16 12.76 -2.13 2.16
C GLU A 16 11.29 -2.21 1.75
N ILE A 17 10.99 -2.13 0.44
CA ILE A 17 9.62 -2.30 -0.09
C ILE A 17 9.10 -3.69 0.26
N SER A 18 9.89 -4.74 0.02
CA SER A 18 9.52 -6.11 0.36
C SER A 18 9.28 -6.30 1.86
N GLY A 19 10.06 -5.65 2.72
CA GLY A 19 9.85 -5.65 4.16
C GLY A 19 8.52 -5.00 4.54
N TYR A 20 8.18 -3.87 3.91
CA TYR A 20 6.92 -3.17 4.12
C TYR A 20 5.72 -4.03 3.70
N LEU A 21 5.74 -4.60 2.48
CA LEU A 21 4.66 -5.45 1.97
C LEU A 21 4.45 -6.72 2.81
N ARG A 22 5.53 -7.33 3.33
CA ARG A 22 5.40 -8.46 4.26
C ARG A 22 4.72 -8.06 5.56
N ASN A 23 5.04 -6.88 6.10
CA ASN A 23 4.39 -6.39 7.30
C ASN A 23 2.88 -6.16 7.08
N VAL A 24 2.50 -5.60 5.93
CA VAL A 24 1.09 -5.48 5.53
C VAL A 24 0.43 -6.85 5.46
N ALA A 25 1.05 -7.82 4.77
CA ALA A 25 0.53 -9.17 4.63
C ALA A 25 0.35 -9.88 5.98
N ASP A 26 1.33 -9.78 6.88
CA ASP A 26 1.26 -10.36 8.23
C ASP A 26 0.07 -9.79 9.02
N LYS A 27 -0.25 -8.50 8.85
CA LYS A 27 -1.39 -7.85 9.55
C LYS A 27 -2.74 -8.31 9.01
N LEU A 28 -2.85 -8.41 7.68
CA LEU A 28 -4.05 -8.94 7.01
C LEU A 28 -4.32 -10.39 7.44
N GLU A 29 -3.29 -11.25 7.46
CA GLU A 29 -3.43 -12.67 7.84
C GLU A 29 -3.93 -12.84 9.28
N ASN A 30 -3.44 -12.01 10.20
CA ASN A 30 -3.84 -12.07 11.61
C ASN A 30 -5.19 -11.40 11.90
N GLY A 31 -5.81 -10.73 10.93
CA GLY A 31 -7.02 -9.94 11.11
C GLY A 31 -6.81 -8.78 12.10
N GLU A 32 -5.57 -8.27 12.16
CA GLU A 32 -5.22 -7.11 12.98
C GLU A 32 -5.50 -5.82 12.20
N LYS A 33 -5.71 -4.71 12.91
CA LYS A 33 -5.77 -3.40 12.27
C LYS A 33 -4.45 -3.12 11.57
N LEU A 34 -4.52 -2.77 10.29
CA LEU A 34 -3.35 -2.38 9.54
C LEU A 34 -2.99 -0.95 9.93
N GLU A 35 -1.83 -0.78 10.54
CA GLU A 35 -1.33 0.51 10.98
C GLU A 35 -0.26 0.99 10.00
N LEU A 36 -0.55 2.10 9.32
CA LEU A 36 0.32 2.71 8.32
C LEU A 36 0.86 4.03 8.87
N GLU A 37 2.17 4.24 8.75
CA GLU A 37 2.85 5.40 9.31
C GLU A 37 3.78 6.06 8.27
N SER A 38 3.78 7.39 8.25
CA SER A 38 4.72 8.20 7.47
C SER A 38 5.02 9.50 8.19
N GLY A 39 6.24 9.64 8.73
CA GLY A 39 6.62 10.78 9.55
C GLY A 39 5.72 10.92 10.77
N ASP A 40 4.99 12.03 10.86
CA ASP A 40 4.03 12.31 11.95
C ASP A 40 2.61 11.82 11.62
N GLN A 41 2.37 11.25 10.43
CA GLN A 41 1.07 10.71 10.03
C GLN A 41 0.95 9.24 10.41
N LYS A 42 -0.22 8.87 10.91
CA LYS A 42 -0.58 7.52 11.32
C LYS A 42 -2.04 7.26 11.00
N VAL A 43 -2.31 6.17 10.29
CA VAL A 43 -3.66 5.72 9.94
C VAL A 43 -3.83 4.28 10.38
N GLN A 44 -5.03 3.94 10.86
CA GLN A 44 -5.44 2.57 11.10
C GLN A 44 -6.53 2.23 10.09
N LEU A 45 -6.26 1.23 9.25
CA LEU A 45 -7.21 0.65 8.33
C LEU A 45 -7.83 -0.59 9.00
N GLU A 46 -9.15 -0.62 9.09
CA GLU A 46 -9.90 -1.81 9.45
C GLU A 46 -10.18 -2.57 8.15
N THR A 47 -9.58 -3.74 7.99
CA THR A 47 -9.81 -4.60 6.82
C THR A 47 -10.71 -5.75 7.25
N ASP A 48 -11.81 -5.96 6.54
CA ASP A 48 -12.63 -7.15 6.72
C ASP A 48 -11.87 -8.41 6.25
N ARG A 49 -12.27 -9.59 6.71
CA ARG A 49 -11.60 -10.85 6.32
C ARG A 49 -11.79 -11.22 4.84
N ASP A 50 -12.73 -10.56 4.18
CA ASP A 50 -13.12 -10.75 2.78
C ASP A 50 -12.96 -9.43 2.02
N ALA A 51 -11.77 -8.82 2.10
CA ALA A 51 -11.44 -7.57 1.41
C ALA A 51 -11.41 -7.73 -0.12
N GLU A 52 -11.75 -6.66 -0.84
CA GLU A 52 -11.51 -6.58 -2.29
C GLU A 52 -10.03 -6.23 -2.54
N PHE A 53 -9.43 -6.81 -3.58
CA PHE A 53 -8.03 -6.60 -3.91
C PHE A 53 -7.88 -6.29 -5.39
N GLU A 54 -7.30 -5.15 -5.70
CA GLU A 54 -7.04 -4.68 -7.06
C GLU A 54 -5.53 -4.59 -7.33
N VAL A 55 -5.16 -4.91 -8.58
CA VAL A 55 -3.78 -4.87 -9.07
C VAL A 55 -3.80 -4.19 -10.43
N GLU A 56 -3.10 -3.06 -10.53
CA GLU A 56 -2.96 -2.30 -11.76
C GLU A 56 -1.49 -2.16 -12.14
N VAL A 57 -1.19 -2.33 -13.43
CA VAL A 57 0.14 -2.14 -13.99
C VAL A 57 0.02 -1.15 -15.13
N GLU A 58 0.68 -0.02 -14.99
CA GLU A 58 0.66 1.05 -15.98
C GLU A 58 2.01 1.19 -16.67
N ARG A 59 1.98 1.77 -17.87
CA ARG A 59 3.17 2.23 -18.58
C ARG A 59 2.94 3.64 -19.05
N ASP A 60 3.83 4.54 -18.66
CA ASP A 60 3.83 5.92 -19.13
C ASP A 60 4.10 5.96 -20.65
N GLU A 61 3.22 6.62 -21.42
CA GLU A 61 3.36 6.69 -22.88
C GLU A 61 4.47 7.68 -23.34
N GLU A 62 4.88 8.62 -22.49
CA GLU A 62 5.88 9.64 -22.81
C GLU A 62 7.31 9.13 -22.60
N ASP A 63 7.59 8.50 -21.46
CA ASP A 63 8.95 8.04 -21.11
C ASP A 63 9.11 6.51 -20.99
N GLY A 64 8.01 5.77 -21.00
CA GLY A 64 8.01 4.30 -20.94
C GLY A 64 8.26 3.73 -19.54
N GLU A 65 8.20 4.54 -18.48
CA GLU A 65 8.25 4.06 -17.10
C GLU A 65 7.07 3.11 -16.81
N GLU A 66 7.34 2.06 -16.04
CA GLU A 66 6.33 1.09 -15.62
C GLU A 66 6.09 1.21 -14.12
N SER A 67 4.82 1.26 -13.72
CA SER A 67 4.40 1.33 -12.31
C SER A 67 3.51 0.14 -11.95
N LEU A 68 3.46 -0.19 -10.66
CA LEU A 68 2.56 -1.19 -10.09
C LEU A 68 1.81 -0.53 -8.94
N GLU A 69 0.49 -0.59 -9.01
CA GLU A 69 -0.41 -0.15 -7.95
C GLU A 69 -1.14 -1.34 -7.33
N LEU A 70 -1.28 -1.32 -6.00
CA LEU A 70 -1.92 -2.36 -5.22
C LEU A 70 -2.92 -1.70 -4.27
N GLU A 71 -4.18 -2.08 -4.35
CA GLU A 71 -5.25 -1.52 -3.53
C GLU A 71 -6.02 -2.62 -2.79
N ILE A 72 -6.43 -2.32 -1.56
CA ILE A 72 -7.19 -3.21 -0.67
C ILE A 72 -8.33 -2.39 -0.05
N GLU A 73 -9.57 -2.86 -0.21
CA GLU A 73 -10.79 -2.22 0.33
C GLU A 73 -11.41 -2.99 1.51
#